data_AF-A0A8J1UL88-F1
#
_entry.id   AF-A0A8J1UL88-F1
#
_cell.length_a   1.000
_cell.length_b   1.000
_cell.length_c   1.000
_cell.angle_alpha   90.00
_cell.angle_beta   90.00
_cell.angle_gamma   90.00
#
_symmetry.space_group_name_H-M   'P 1'
#
loop_
_entity.id
_entity.type
_entity.pdbx_description
1 polymer ?
#
loop_
_entity_poly.entity_id
_entity_poly.type
_entity_poly.pdbx_seq_one_letter_code
_entity_poly.pdbx_strand_id
1 'polypeptide(L)'
;MVNVQARLIVLFSFCGIILIIYTNIKHNGYKGSNKDDFKLQPQMMISGGRIKPEKQDQMAKKLPGVINIGVSKCGTGALQTYMKIHPNIVTYPHLEAETHFFDKKINQRLPFEQEIQRYKNMMPEAFPNETVYEKTPSYFDVEVVDPYDLYRMNPAVKLILLVCDPVRRTMSAYLNQVYLRGLDKPYEYYTLDEDGNVNAEAENIHKGRYDKPLLEYLKYFPQNKIHILE
;
A
#
# COMPACT_ATOMS: atom_id res chain seq x y z
N MET A 1 42.24 3.80 13.98
CA MET A 1 41.65 5.02 13.37
C MET A 1 40.89 4.57 12.13
N VAL A 2 39.62 4.21 12.31
CA VAL A 2 38.77 3.67 11.24
C VAL A 2 37.97 4.81 10.61
N ASN A 3 37.95 4.80 9.28
CA ASN A 3 37.60 5.90 8.39
C ASN A 3 36.19 6.48 8.61
N VAL A 4 36.16 7.78 8.94
CA VAL A 4 34.97 8.63 9.08
C VAL A 4 34.29 8.92 7.71
N GLN A 5 34.87 8.49 6.59
CA GLN A 5 34.38 8.82 5.25
C GLN A 5 33.20 7.96 4.73
N ALA A 6 32.92 6.79 5.32
CA ALA A 6 31.79 5.95 4.87
C ALA A 6 30.40 6.46 5.33
N ARG A 7 30.35 7.43 6.26
CA ARG A 7 29.08 8.01 6.75
C ARG A 7 28.51 9.12 5.87
N LEU A 8 29.24 9.60 4.88
CA LEU A 8 28.85 10.81 4.14
C LEU A 8 28.05 10.52 2.86
N ILE A 9 28.19 9.34 2.26
CA ILE A 9 27.59 9.06 0.94
C ILE A 9 26.10 8.66 1.05
N VAL A 10 25.66 8.08 2.17
CA VAL A 10 24.23 7.78 2.39
C VAL A 10 23.43 9.06 2.69
N LEU A 11 24.04 10.13 3.21
CA LEU A 11 23.32 11.38 3.53
C LEU A 11 22.98 12.23 2.30
N PHE A 12 23.72 12.11 1.19
CA PHE A 12 23.47 12.95 0.01
C PHE A 12 22.27 12.50 -0.84
N SER A 13 21.88 11.22 -0.80
CA SER A 13 20.68 10.74 -1.51
C SER A 13 19.37 11.07 -0.76
N PHE A 14 19.43 11.26 0.55
CA PHE A 14 18.27 11.68 1.35
C PHE A 14 18.03 13.20 1.27
N CYS A 15 19.07 14.00 1.04
CA CYS A 15 18.95 15.46 0.99
C CYS A 15 18.17 15.95 -0.25
N GLY A 16 18.31 15.27 -1.39
CA GLY A 16 17.59 15.64 -2.63
C GLY A 16 16.08 15.46 -2.54
N ILE A 17 15.61 14.35 -1.95
CA ILE A 17 14.18 14.07 -1.79
C ILE A 17 13.57 14.97 -0.71
N ILE A 18 14.29 15.19 0.40
CA ILE A 18 13.85 16.09 1.47
C ILE A 18 13.79 17.56 0.98
N LEU A 19 14.74 18.03 0.17
CA LEU A 19 14.68 19.39 -0.39
C LEU A 19 13.50 19.59 -1.34
N ILE A 20 13.21 18.62 -2.22
CA ILE A 20 12.08 18.70 -3.16
C ILE A 20 10.74 18.75 -2.40
N ILE A 21 10.64 18.02 -1.28
CA ILE A 21 9.47 18.06 -0.40
C ILE A 21 9.37 19.40 0.33
N TYR A 22 10.48 19.92 0.90
CA TYR A 22 10.49 21.18 1.65
C TYR A 22 10.19 22.41 0.78
N THR A 23 10.69 22.45 -0.47
CA THR A 23 10.38 23.57 -1.37
C THR A 23 8.92 23.58 -1.83
N ASN A 24 8.27 22.42 -1.95
CA ASN A 24 6.84 22.34 -2.31
C ASN A 24 5.91 22.74 -1.16
N ILE A 25 6.28 22.44 0.09
CA ILE A 25 5.48 22.81 1.28
C ILE A 25 5.45 24.34 1.49
N LYS A 26 6.52 25.07 1.16
CA LYS A 26 6.52 26.54 1.28
C LYS A 26 5.74 27.26 0.17
N HIS A 27 5.52 26.62 -0.98
CA HIS A 27 4.75 27.22 -2.07
C HIS A 27 3.22 27.02 -1.91
N ASN A 28 2.80 25.93 -1.25
CA ASN A 28 1.40 25.69 -0.91
C ASN A 28 1.16 25.96 0.58
N GLY A 29 0.94 27.24 0.91
CA GLY A 29 0.71 27.71 2.27
C GLY A 29 -0.39 26.94 3.00
N TYR A 30 0.02 26.00 3.87
CA TYR A 30 -0.86 25.32 4.81
C TYR A 30 -1.14 26.28 5.98
N LYS A 31 -2.29 26.97 5.95
CA LYS A 31 -2.81 27.70 7.12
C LYS A 31 -3.42 26.68 8.08
N GLY A 32 -2.85 26.58 9.28
CA GLY A 32 -3.38 25.74 10.35
C GLY A 32 -4.83 26.09 10.68
N SER A 33 -5.70 25.08 10.72
CA SER A 33 -7.09 25.24 11.13
C SER A 33 -7.17 25.28 12.68
N ASN A 34 -8.04 26.17 13.16
CA ASN A 34 -8.24 26.50 14.56
C ASN A 34 -8.97 25.35 15.31
N LYS A 35 -8.63 25.15 16.59
CA LYS A 35 -9.10 24.01 17.41
C LYS A 35 -10.58 24.05 17.85
N ASP A 36 -11.33 25.08 17.46
CA ASP A 36 -12.65 25.36 18.03
C ASP A 36 -13.85 25.09 17.08
N ASP A 37 -13.62 24.59 15.87
CA ASP A 37 -14.70 24.41 14.87
C ASP A 37 -15.43 23.06 14.90
N PHE A 38 -15.09 22.14 15.82
CA PHE A 38 -15.77 20.84 15.92
C PHE A 38 -16.82 20.83 17.05
N LYS A 39 -17.90 21.60 16.88
CA LYS A 39 -19.15 21.37 17.63
C LYS A 39 -19.85 20.15 17.05
N LEU A 40 -19.61 18.99 17.68
CA LEU A 40 -20.39 17.78 17.46
C LEU A 40 -21.86 18.06 17.80
N GLN A 41 -22.73 17.99 16.79
CA GLN A 41 -24.17 17.91 17.01
C GLN A 41 -24.50 16.53 17.61
N PRO A 42 -25.17 16.46 18.78
CA PRO A 42 -25.35 15.21 19.50
C PRO A 42 -26.54 14.44 18.91
N GLN A 43 -26.29 13.55 17.94
CA GLN A 43 -27.22 12.50 17.51
C GLN A 43 -26.58 11.49 16.53
N MET A 44 -25.48 10.82 16.91
CA MET A 44 -25.02 9.62 16.18
C MET A 44 -24.39 8.62 17.16
N MET A 45 -25.25 8.03 18.00
CA MET A 45 -24.99 6.75 18.65
C MET A 45 -26.11 5.81 18.22
N ILE A 46 -26.01 5.24 17.01
CA ILE A 46 -26.85 4.14 16.58
C ILE A 46 -25.95 3.10 15.90
N SER A 47 -25.90 1.93 16.53
CA SER A 47 -25.42 0.60 16.10
C SER A 47 -24.68 0.52 14.75
N GLY A 48 -23.50 -0.09 14.73
CA GLY A 48 -22.65 -0.37 13.55
C GLY A 48 -23.28 -1.27 12.47
N GLY A 49 -24.42 -0.87 11.92
CA GLY A 49 -25.09 -1.44 10.77
C GLY A 49 -24.91 -0.54 9.55
N ARG A 50 -24.74 -1.17 8.39
CA ARG A 50 -24.67 -0.55 7.06
C ARG A 50 -25.92 0.32 6.85
N ILE A 51 -25.75 1.59 6.48
CA ILE A 51 -26.86 2.45 6.07
C ILE A 51 -27.46 1.82 4.80
N LYS A 52 -28.68 1.27 4.90
CA LYS A 52 -29.36 0.69 3.74
C LYS A 52 -29.86 1.83 2.86
N PRO A 53 -29.46 1.91 1.58
CA PRO A 53 -29.97 2.94 0.69
C PRO A 53 -31.49 2.78 0.49
N GLU A 54 -32.18 3.92 0.40
CA GLU A 54 -33.63 3.99 0.20
C GLU A 54 -33.96 3.74 -1.27
N LYS A 55 -34.64 2.62 -1.54
CA LYS A 55 -35.17 2.13 -2.84
C LYS A 55 -34.15 1.76 -3.94
N GLN A 56 -34.14 0.45 -4.22
CA GLN A 56 -33.82 -0.21 -5.50
C GLN A 56 -32.39 -0.18 -6.04
N ASP A 57 -31.41 0.18 -5.22
CA ASP A 57 -30.01 -0.11 -5.53
C ASP A 57 -29.70 -1.57 -5.18
N GLN A 58 -29.79 -2.46 -6.17
CA GLN A 58 -29.35 -3.85 -5.99
C GLN A 58 -27.84 -3.89 -5.76
N MET A 59 -27.42 -4.66 -4.76
CA MET A 59 -26.01 -4.92 -4.53
C MET A 59 -25.45 -5.79 -5.67
N ALA A 60 -24.22 -5.52 -6.07
CA ALA A 60 -23.53 -6.35 -7.05
C ALA A 60 -22.04 -6.43 -6.73
N LYS A 61 -21.38 -7.50 -7.16
CA LYS A 61 -19.91 -7.57 -7.13
C LYS A 61 -19.33 -6.57 -8.11
N LYS A 62 -18.33 -5.82 -7.67
CA LYS A 62 -17.64 -4.80 -8.47
C LYS A 62 -16.13 -4.96 -8.30
N LEU A 63 -15.37 -4.54 -9.30
CA LEU A 63 -13.92 -4.42 -9.16
C LEU A 63 -13.59 -3.37 -8.08
N PRO A 64 -12.43 -3.47 -7.41
CA PRO A 64 -11.98 -2.45 -6.48
C PRO A 64 -11.91 -1.07 -7.15
N GLY A 65 -12.48 -0.08 -6.47
CA GLY A 65 -12.27 1.33 -6.82
C GLY A 65 -11.02 1.90 -6.15
N VAL A 66 -10.58 1.27 -5.05
CA VAL A 66 -9.36 1.62 -4.32
C VAL A 66 -8.57 0.34 -4.03
N ILE A 67 -7.27 0.35 -4.31
CA ILE A 67 -6.34 -0.74 -3.99
C ILE A 67 -5.18 -0.18 -3.16
N ASN A 68 -4.94 -0.74 -1.98
CA ASN A 68 -3.70 -0.54 -1.25
C ASN A 68 -2.66 -1.55 -1.75
N ILE A 69 -1.70 -1.04 -2.52
CA ILE A 69 -0.68 -1.86 -3.21
C ILE A 69 0.53 -2.18 -2.34
N GLY A 70 0.71 -1.52 -1.19
CA GLY A 70 1.97 -1.59 -0.46
C GLY A 70 2.11 -0.57 0.64
N VAL A 71 3.19 -0.63 1.41
CA VAL A 71 4.28 -1.62 1.36
C VAL A 71 4.14 -2.59 2.52
N SER A 72 4.53 -3.86 2.31
CA SER A 72 4.51 -4.85 3.38
C SER A 72 5.30 -4.36 4.60
N LYS A 73 4.75 -4.66 5.79
CA LYS A 73 5.29 -4.28 7.12
C LYS A 73 5.19 -2.80 7.49
N CYS A 74 4.54 -1.97 6.67
CA CYS A 74 4.26 -0.56 7.01
C CYS A 74 2.87 -0.32 7.61
N GLY A 75 2.18 -1.36 8.10
CA GLY A 75 0.89 -1.18 8.78
C GLY A 75 -0.35 -1.21 7.87
N THR A 76 -0.24 -1.81 6.69
CA THR A 76 -1.36 -1.89 5.72
C THR A 76 -2.61 -2.58 6.30
N GLY A 77 -2.44 -3.53 7.22
CA GLY A 77 -3.54 -4.14 7.99
C GLY A 77 -4.25 -3.16 8.94
N ALA A 78 -3.50 -2.28 9.61
CA ALA A 78 -4.10 -1.25 10.47
C ALA A 78 -4.92 -0.25 9.65
N LEU A 79 -4.37 0.19 8.52
CA LEU A 79 -5.09 1.06 7.57
C LEU A 79 -6.40 0.42 7.11
N GLN A 80 -6.37 -0.87 6.77
CA GLN A 80 -7.59 -1.57 6.39
C GLN A 80 -8.63 -1.58 7.51
N THR A 81 -8.23 -1.80 8.77
CA THR A 81 -9.15 -1.73 9.92
C THR A 81 -9.82 -0.36 10.00
N TYR A 82 -9.10 0.72 9.72
CA TYR A 82 -9.70 2.06 9.64
C TYR A 82 -10.62 2.23 8.44
N MET A 83 -10.25 1.73 7.27
CA MET A 83 -11.08 1.79 6.07
C MET A 83 -12.44 1.10 6.25
N LYS A 84 -12.49 -0.01 7.01
CA LYS A 84 -13.72 -0.74 7.35
C LYS A 84 -14.76 0.09 8.10
N ILE A 85 -14.35 1.15 8.79
CA ILE A 85 -15.24 2.00 9.59
C ILE A 85 -16.03 2.97 8.69
N HIS A 86 -15.51 3.28 7.50
CA HIS A 86 -16.12 4.28 6.64
C HIS A 86 -17.40 3.75 5.97
N PRO A 87 -18.56 4.45 6.05
CA PRO A 87 -19.86 3.92 5.63
C PRO A 87 -19.97 3.61 4.13
N ASN A 88 -19.18 4.27 3.29
CA ASN A 88 -19.16 4.04 1.83
C ASN A 88 -18.01 3.15 1.36
N ILE A 89 -17.25 2.53 2.28
CA ILE A 89 -16.19 1.59 1.93
C ILE A 89 -16.64 0.18 2.27
N VAL A 90 -16.52 -0.71 1.30
CA VAL A 90 -16.81 -2.13 1.49
C VAL A 90 -15.51 -2.89 1.31
N THR A 91 -15.05 -3.49 2.40
CA THR A 91 -14.03 -4.52 2.35
C THR A 91 -14.74 -5.86 2.41
N TYR A 92 -14.31 -6.84 1.62
CA TYR A 92 -14.68 -8.25 1.80
C TYR A 92 -14.64 -8.70 3.27
N PRO A 93 -15.64 -9.44 3.76
CA PRO A 93 -15.72 -9.88 5.15
C PRO A 93 -14.56 -10.79 5.61
N HIS A 94 -13.83 -11.44 4.70
CA HIS A 94 -12.67 -12.29 5.03
C HIS A 94 -11.29 -11.64 4.73
N LEU A 95 -11.22 -10.33 4.45
CA LEU A 95 -9.99 -9.62 4.07
C LEU A 95 -8.95 -9.43 5.20
N GLU A 96 -8.89 -10.27 6.23
CA GLU A 96 -7.55 -10.46 6.81
C GLU A 96 -6.63 -11.16 5.78
N ALA A 97 -7.22 -11.91 4.85
CA ALA A 97 -6.53 -12.52 3.72
C ALA A 97 -6.34 -11.52 2.55
N GLU A 98 -5.12 -11.47 2.03
CA GLU A 98 -4.73 -10.75 0.83
C GLU A 98 -5.16 -11.55 -0.42
N THR A 99 -5.62 -10.85 -1.47
CA THR A 99 -6.15 -11.56 -2.65
C THR A 99 -5.06 -12.26 -3.44
N HIS A 100 -3.85 -11.65 -3.48
CA HIS A 100 -2.73 -12.15 -4.24
C HIS A 100 -3.10 -12.50 -5.70
N PHE A 101 -3.94 -11.65 -6.30
CA PHE A 101 -4.47 -11.85 -7.63
C PHE A 101 -3.39 -11.55 -8.69
N PHE A 102 -2.74 -10.38 -8.60
CA PHE A 102 -1.77 -9.94 -9.60
C PHE A 102 -0.37 -10.53 -9.42
N ASP A 103 0.01 -10.96 -8.22
CA ASP A 103 1.38 -11.43 -7.90
C ASP A 103 1.55 -12.97 -8.00
N LYS A 104 0.45 -13.74 -7.99
CA LYS A 104 0.52 -15.19 -8.19
C LYS A 104 0.31 -15.56 -9.65
N LYS A 105 1.37 -16.09 -10.28
CA LYS A 105 1.37 -16.61 -11.67
C LYS A 105 0.26 -17.63 -11.98
N ILE A 106 -0.25 -18.35 -10.98
CA ILE A 106 -1.41 -19.26 -11.14
C ILE A 106 -2.65 -18.55 -11.69
N ASN A 107 -2.72 -17.22 -11.53
CA ASN A 107 -3.83 -16.41 -11.94
C ASN A 107 -3.77 -15.93 -13.39
N GLN A 108 -2.65 -16.19 -14.08
CA GLN A 108 -2.34 -15.79 -15.47
C GLN A 108 -2.51 -16.96 -16.46
N ARG A 109 -3.56 -17.77 -16.27
CA ARG A 109 -3.80 -19.02 -17.02
C ARG A 109 -4.96 -18.94 -18.01
N LEU A 110 -5.71 -17.85 -17.98
CA LEU A 110 -6.89 -17.63 -18.81
C LEU A 110 -6.71 -16.34 -19.63
N PRO A 111 -7.58 -16.06 -20.62
CA PRO A 111 -7.65 -14.73 -21.18
C PRO A 111 -7.93 -13.69 -20.09
N PHE A 112 -7.22 -12.56 -20.13
CA PHE A 112 -7.24 -11.51 -19.09
C PHE A 112 -8.66 -11.12 -18.66
N GLU A 113 -9.60 -11.01 -19.58
CA GLU A 113 -10.99 -10.64 -19.32
C GLU A 113 -11.70 -11.66 -18.40
N GLN A 114 -11.40 -12.95 -18.56
CA GLN A 114 -11.89 -14.02 -17.68
C GLN A 114 -11.19 -13.98 -16.32
N GLU A 115 -9.91 -13.65 -16.29
CA GLU A 115 -9.15 -13.47 -15.05
C GLU A 115 -9.72 -12.32 -14.22
N ILE A 116 -9.97 -11.18 -14.86
CA ILE A 116 -10.60 -10.02 -14.23
C ILE A 116 -12.02 -10.34 -13.77
N GLN A 117 -12.79 -11.12 -14.53
CA GLN A 117 -14.09 -11.59 -14.06
C GLN A 117 -13.97 -12.47 -12.81
N ARG A 118 -12.95 -13.32 -12.73
CA ARG A 118 -12.65 -14.11 -11.52
C ARG A 118 -12.22 -13.20 -10.35
N TYR A 119 -11.40 -12.18 -10.59
CA TYR A 119 -11.04 -11.20 -9.57
C TYR A 119 -12.26 -10.44 -9.03
N LYS A 120 -13.14 -9.97 -9.93
CA LYS A 120 -14.43 -9.37 -9.57
C LYS A 120 -15.28 -10.33 -8.74
N ASN A 121 -15.27 -11.62 -9.05
CA ASN A 121 -16.01 -12.63 -8.28
C ASN A 121 -15.43 -12.87 -6.87
N MET A 122 -14.17 -12.51 -6.60
CA MET A 122 -13.58 -12.52 -5.26
C MET A 122 -14.05 -11.33 -4.41
N MET A 123 -14.57 -10.27 -5.03
CA MET A 123 -14.98 -9.04 -4.33
C MET A 123 -16.32 -9.19 -3.61
N PRO A 124 -16.55 -8.41 -2.54
CA PRO A 124 -17.85 -8.34 -1.89
C PRO A 124 -18.89 -7.70 -2.82
N GLU A 125 -20.15 -7.93 -2.48
CA GLU A 125 -21.24 -7.17 -3.05
C GLU A 125 -21.31 -5.77 -2.41
N ALA A 126 -21.51 -4.76 -3.26
CA ALA A 126 -21.55 -3.34 -2.86
C ALA A 126 -22.68 -2.60 -3.58
N PHE A 127 -23.27 -1.63 -2.89
CA PHE A 127 -24.24 -0.69 -3.45
C PHE A 127 -23.58 0.28 -4.45
N PRO A 128 -24.32 0.89 -5.40
CA PRO A 128 -23.83 1.89 -6.37
C PRO A 128 -22.94 2.98 -5.79
N ASN A 129 -23.29 3.52 -4.62
CA ASN A 129 -22.56 4.58 -3.91
C ASN A 129 -21.37 4.08 -3.06
N GLU A 130 -21.21 2.77 -2.93
CA GLU A 130 -20.12 2.17 -2.16
C GLU A 130 -18.92 1.84 -3.03
N THR A 131 -17.72 1.98 -2.45
CA THR A 131 -16.45 1.66 -3.09
C THR A 131 -15.86 0.40 -2.49
N VAL A 132 -15.53 -0.57 -3.35
CA VAL A 132 -14.79 -1.77 -2.94
C VAL A 132 -13.32 -1.41 -2.70
N TYR A 133 -12.81 -1.77 -1.52
CA TYR A 133 -11.41 -1.61 -1.13
C TYR A 133 -10.73 -2.98 -1.03
N GLU A 134 -9.55 -3.08 -1.64
CA GLU A 134 -8.68 -4.26 -1.61
C GLU A 134 -7.28 -3.88 -1.15
N LYS A 135 -6.55 -4.83 -0.55
CA LYS A 135 -5.19 -4.64 -0.05
C LYS A 135 -4.36 -5.89 -0.28
N THR A 136 -3.31 -5.75 -1.08
CA THR A 136 -2.25 -6.76 -1.23
C THR A 136 -0.91 -6.03 -1.34
N PRO A 137 -0.10 -5.98 -0.26
CA PRO A 137 1.10 -5.16 -0.21
C PRO A 137 2.25 -5.60 -1.12
N SER A 138 2.19 -6.81 -1.66
CA SER A 138 3.14 -7.32 -2.65
C SER A 138 2.91 -6.74 -4.04
N TYR A 139 1.78 -6.08 -4.30
CA TYR A 139 1.55 -5.49 -5.62
C TYR A 139 2.53 -4.36 -5.95
N PHE A 140 3.05 -3.66 -4.93
CA PHE A 140 4.08 -2.66 -5.14
C PHE A 140 5.43 -3.25 -5.60
N ASP A 141 5.64 -4.56 -5.49
CA ASP A 141 6.86 -5.23 -5.95
C ASP A 141 6.77 -5.55 -7.46
N VAL A 142 7.48 -4.75 -8.26
CA VAL A 142 7.43 -4.82 -9.73
C VAL A 142 8.18 -6.02 -10.33
N GLU A 143 8.89 -6.80 -9.50
CA GLU A 143 9.46 -8.08 -9.95
C GLU A 143 8.39 -9.17 -10.07
N VAL A 144 7.26 -9.00 -9.37
CA VAL A 144 6.16 -9.98 -9.34
C VAL A 144 4.86 -9.45 -9.92
N VAL A 145 4.68 -8.14 -10.04
CA VAL A 145 3.48 -7.50 -10.59
C VAL A 145 3.84 -6.46 -11.66
N ASP A 146 3.16 -6.53 -12.81
CA ASP A 146 3.20 -5.45 -13.81
C ASP A 146 2.13 -4.39 -13.47
N PRO A 147 2.50 -3.12 -13.19
CA PRO A 147 1.53 -2.04 -12.95
C PRO A 147 0.54 -1.85 -14.11
N TYR A 148 0.91 -2.25 -15.33
CA TYR A 148 0.00 -2.21 -16.48
C TYR A 148 -1.21 -3.11 -16.30
N ASP A 149 -1.11 -4.23 -15.58
CA ASP A 149 -2.25 -5.13 -15.35
C ASP A 149 -3.32 -4.47 -14.48
N LEU A 150 -2.92 -3.70 -13.47
CA LEU A 150 -3.83 -2.91 -12.64
C LEU A 150 -4.49 -1.80 -13.47
N TYR A 151 -3.71 -1.14 -14.33
CA TYR A 151 -4.22 -0.11 -15.24
C TYR A 151 -5.21 -0.69 -16.25
N ARG A 152 -4.86 -1.82 -16.89
CA ARG A 152 -5.70 -2.52 -17.87
C ARG A 152 -6.99 -3.04 -17.24
N MET A 153 -6.96 -3.47 -15.99
CA MET A 153 -8.17 -3.86 -15.25
C MET A 153 -9.12 -2.67 -15.08
N ASN A 154 -8.63 -1.54 -14.59
CA ASN A 154 -9.44 -0.37 -14.32
C ASN A 154 -8.59 0.92 -14.32
N PRO A 155 -8.54 1.67 -15.43
CA PRO A 155 -7.79 2.93 -15.50
C PRO A 155 -8.26 3.99 -14.48
N ALA A 156 -9.49 3.85 -13.97
CA ALA A 156 -10.06 4.78 -13.00
C ALA A 156 -9.67 4.46 -11.55
N VAL A 157 -9.12 3.27 -11.26
CA VAL A 157 -8.76 2.83 -9.90
C VAL A 157 -7.84 3.84 -9.21
N LYS A 158 -8.05 4.04 -7.91
CA LYS A 158 -7.14 4.83 -7.07
C LYS A 158 -6.24 3.88 -6.29
N LEU A 159 -4.97 4.22 -6.20
CA LEU A 159 -3.96 3.46 -5.48
C LEU A 159 -3.64 4.16 -4.17
N ILE A 160 -3.49 3.38 -3.10
CA ILE A 160 -2.90 3.82 -1.85
C ILE A 160 -1.54 3.14 -1.70
N LEU A 161 -0.51 3.93 -1.39
CA LEU A 161 0.83 3.47 -1.08
C LEU A 161 1.20 3.92 0.33
N LEU A 162 1.14 3.00 1.30
CA LEU A 162 1.54 3.23 2.68
C LEU A 162 3.01 2.85 2.87
N VAL A 163 3.87 3.85 2.93
CA VAL A 163 5.30 3.68 3.16
C VAL A 163 5.64 3.87 4.64
N CYS A 164 6.84 3.49 5.04
CA CYS A 164 7.37 3.72 6.36
C CYS A 164 8.91 3.77 6.27
N ASP A 165 9.60 4.02 7.38
CA ASP A 165 11.06 3.97 7.40
C ASP A 165 11.57 2.61 6.87
N PRO A 166 12.38 2.58 5.79
CA PRO A 166 12.81 1.34 5.17
C PRO A 166 13.70 0.49 6.08
N VAL A 167 14.43 1.08 7.03
CA VAL A 167 15.21 0.35 8.04
C VAL A 167 14.27 -0.38 8.99
N ARG A 168 13.25 0.32 9.53
CA ARG A 168 12.24 -0.28 10.41
C ARG A 168 11.44 -1.37 9.68
N ARG A 169 11.06 -1.11 8.42
CA ARG A 169 10.36 -2.08 7.57
C ARG A 169 11.18 -3.36 7.40
N THR A 170 12.48 -3.24 7.12
CA THR A 170 13.38 -4.38 6.91
C THR A 170 13.55 -5.20 8.18
N MET A 171 13.72 -4.55 9.33
CA MET A 171 13.74 -5.23 10.64
C MET A 171 12.41 -5.94 10.93
N SER A 172 11.27 -5.29 10.67
CA SER A 172 9.94 -5.90 10.84
C SER A 172 9.74 -7.12 9.92
N ALA A 173 10.26 -7.08 8.69
CA ALA A 173 10.21 -8.20 7.76
C ALA A 173 11.05 -9.37 8.27
N TYR A 174 12.29 -9.12 8.72
CA TYR A 174 13.16 -10.12 9.33
C TYR A 174 12.50 -10.78 10.54
N LEU A 175 12.01 -9.99 11.52
CA LEU A 175 11.34 -10.54 12.71
C LEU A 175 10.12 -11.39 12.36
N ASN A 176 9.38 -10.99 11.33
CA ASN A 176 8.26 -11.77 10.84
C ASN A 176 8.69 -13.09 10.19
N GLN A 177 9.80 -13.11 9.45
CA GLN A 177 10.37 -14.33 8.89
C GLN A 177 10.96 -15.25 9.98
N VAL A 178 11.59 -14.70 11.03
CA VAL A 178 12.00 -15.47 12.22
C VAL A 178 10.77 -16.16 12.84
N TYR A 179 9.69 -15.41 13.07
CA TYR A 179 8.47 -15.94 13.68
C TYR A 179 7.75 -16.98 12.81
N LEU A 180 7.61 -16.73 11.50
CA LEU A 180 6.80 -17.57 10.60
C LEU A 180 7.59 -18.70 9.93
N ARG A 181 8.88 -18.48 9.63
CA ARG A 181 9.73 -19.41 8.87
C ARG A 181 10.85 -20.01 9.70
N GLY A 182 11.04 -19.58 10.95
CA GLY A 182 12.08 -20.10 11.83
C GLY A 182 13.50 -19.76 11.38
N LEU A 183 13.72 -18.56 10.83
CA LEU A 183 15.08 -18.10 10.50
C LEU A 183 15.97 -18.15 11.74
N ASP A 184 17.15 -18.76 11.60
CA ASP A 184 18.07 -19.08 12.69
C ASP A 184 19.32 -18.18 12.69
N LYS A 185 19.53 -17.39 11.64
CA LYS A 185 20.67 -16.46 11.52
C LYS A 185 20.30 -15.05 11.97
N PRO A 186 21.28 -14.25 12.45
CA PRO A 186 21.03 -12.86 12.81
C PRO A 186 20.67 -11.99 11.59
N TYR A 187 20.10 -10.81 11.85
CA TYR A 187 19.66 -9.87 10.82
C TYR A 187 20.75 -9.52 9.80
N GLU A 188 21.98 -9.34 10.28
CA GLU A 188 23.16 -9.00 9.49
C GLU A 188 23.46 -10.06 8.43
N TYR A 189 23.26 -11.35 8.75
CA TYR A 189 23.47 -12.44 7.80
C TYR A 189 22.58 -12.33 6.56
N TYR A 190 21.36 -11.80 6.71
CA TYR A 190 20.40 -11.66 5.62
C TYR A 190 20.46 -10.31 4.92
N THR A 191 21.29 -9.37 5.38
CA THR A 191 21.26 -7.99 4.90
C THR A 191 22.63 -7.43 4.51
N LEU A 192 23.72 -8.05 4.97
CA LEU A 192 25.08 -7.66 4.63
C LEU A 192 25.72 -8.65 3.64
N ASP A 193 26.68 -8.16 2.87
CA ASP A 193 27.58 -8.99 2.06
C ASP A 193 28.77 -9.50 2.89
N GLU A 194 29.67 -10.26 2.26
CA GLU A 194 30.86 -10.85 2.90
C GLU A 194 31.83 -9.79 3.45
N ASP A 195 31.82 -8.58 2.88
CA ASP A 195 32.65 -7.46 3.29
C ASP A 195 32.00 -6.61 4.41
N GLY A 196 30.77 -6.95 4.81
CA GLY A 196 29.99 -6.25 5.82
C GLY A 196 29.27 -4.99 5.32
N ASN A 197 29.18 -4.79 4.00
CA ASN A 197 28.38 -3.72 3.41
C ASN A 197 26.93 -4.18 3.21
N VAL A 198 26.00 -3.23 3.06
CA VAL A 198 24.59 -3.56 2.83
C VAL A 198 24.43 -4.20 1.45
N ASN A 199 23.94 -5.44 1.44
CA ASN A 199 23.56 -6.14 0.21
C ASN A 199 22.23 -5.58 -0.31
N ALA A 200 22.30 -4.72 -1.33
CA ALA A 200 21.13 -4.06 -1.92
C ALA A 200 20.13 -5.03 -2.59
N GLU A 201 20.57 -6.24 -2.92
CA GLU A 201 19.79 -7.28 -3.59
C GLU A 201 19.20 -8.28 -2.59
N ALA A 202 19.52 -8.16 -1.30
CA ALA A 202 18.89 -8.98 -0.26
C ALA A 202 17.36 -8.77 -0.25
N GLU A 203 16.59 -9.86 -0.12
CA GLU A 203 15.12 -9.85 -0.27
C GLU A 203 14.45 -8.72 0.52
N ASN A 204 14.82 -8.59 1.80
CA ASN A 204 14.24 -7.56 2.64
C ASN A 204 14.76 -6.18 2.23
N ILE A 205 16.05 -5.99 1.92
CA ILE A 205 16.58 -4.68 1.54
C ILE A 205 15.95 -4.17 0.24
N HIS A 206 15.84 -5.03 -0.77
CA HIS A 206 15.22 -4.70 -2.06
C HIS A 206 13.80 -4.13 -1.88
N LYS A 207 12.96 -4.79 -1.07
CA LYS A 207 11.58 -4.36 -0.77
C LYS A 207 11.48 -3.04 0.02
N GLY A 208 12.60 -2.51 0.51
CA GLY A 208 12.69 -1.19 1.14
C GLY A 208 13.04 -0.06 0.17
N ARG A 209 13.30 -0.36 -1.11
CA ARG A 209 13.66 0.61 -2.15
C ARG A 209 12.41 1.06 -2.90
N TYR A 210 11.79 2.15 -2.45
CA TYR A 210 10.50 2.58 -2.97
C TYR A 210 10.58 3.41 -4.26
N ASP A 211 11.76 3.91 -4.59
CA ASP A 211 12.03 4.78 -5.74
C ASP A 211 11.73 4.08 -7.07
N LYS A 212 12.35 2.92 -7.33
CA LYS A 212 12.19 2.21 -8.60
C LYS A 212 10.75 1.76 -8.85
N PRO A 213 10.07 1.05 -7.92
CA PRO A 213 8.71 0.60 -8.17
C PRO A 213 7.73 1.76 -8.32
N LEU A 214 7.89 2.84 -7.55
CA LEU A 214 7.04 4.03 -7.70
C LEU A 214 7.14 4.63 -9.11
N LEU A 215 8.35 4.72 -9.68
CA LEU A 215 8.53 5.22 -11.04
C LEU A 215 7.86 4.34 -12.09
N GLU A 216 7.85 3.02 -11.91
CA GLU A 216 7.14 2.09 -12.79
C GLU A 216 5.62 2.31 -12.74
N TYR A 217 5.06 2.47 -11.53
CA TYR A 217 3.65 2.80 -11.35
C TYR A 217 3.27 4.13 -12.00
N LEU A 218 4.14 5.14 -11.91
CA LEU A 218 3.91 6.48 -12.47
C LEU A 218 3.89 6.51 -14.01
N LYS A 219 4.35 5.46 -14.70
CA LYS A 219 4.22 5.34 -16.17
C LYS A 219 2.75 5.21 -16.61
N TYR A 220 1.90 4.64 -15.75
CA TYR A 220 0.50 4.34 -16.07
C TYR A 220 -0.49 5.14 -15.21
N PHE A 221 -0.11 5.43 -13.97
CA PHE A 221 -0.96 6.15 -13.02
C PHE A 221 -0.40 7.56 -12.78
N PRO A 222 -1.11 8.62 -13.18
CA PRO A 222 -0.70 9.98 -12.83
C PRO A 222 -0.70 10.16 -11.31
N GLN A 223 0.10 11.11 -10.81
CA GLN A 223 0.31 11.30 -9.37
C GLN A 223 -1.00 11.48 -8.57
N ASN A 224 -2.03 12.09 -9.15
CA ASN A 224 -3.33 12.26 -8.49
C ASN A 224 -4.14 10.95 -8.32
N LYS A 225 -3.68 9.84 -8.90
CA LYS A 225 -4.25 8.49 -8.73
C LYS A 225 -3.54 7.70 -7.63
N ILE A 226 -2.40 8.14 -7.13
CA ILE A 226 -1.63 7.47 -6.08
C ILE A 226 -1.61 8.36 -4.84
N HIS A 227 -2.26 7.90 -3.77
CA HIS A 227 -2.21 8.58 -2.48
C HIS A 227 -1.15 7.91 -1.59
N ILE A 228 -0.10 8.66 -1.25
CA ILE A 228 1.00 8.18 -0.40
C ILE A 228 0.69 8.53 1.06
N LEU A 229 0.84 7.54 1.95
CA LEU A 229 0.67 7.65 3.40
C LEU A 229 1.97 7.24 4.11
N GLU A 230 2.25 7.83 5.28
CA GLU A 230 3.42 7.59 6.14
C GLU A 230 3.03 7.24 7.58
#